data_AF-A0A937DUZ0-F1
#
_entry.id   AF-A0A937DUZ0-F1
#
_cell.length_a   1.000
_cell.length_b   1.000
_cell.length_c   1.000
_cell.angle_alpha   90.00
_cell.angle_beta   90.00
_cell.angle_gamma   90.00
#
_symmetry.space_group_name_H-M   'P 1'
#
loop_
_entity.id
_entity.type
_entity.pdbx_description
1 polymer ?
#
loop_
_entity_poly.entity_id
_entity_poly.type
_entity_poly.pdbx_seq_one_letter_code
_entity_poly.pdbx_strand_id
1 'polypeptide(L)'
;RATQAPLVALPWIGFEDDHLRMPGQRWMQDYRGGRRPEIRGNNWLVLHEATRSGGGLAVLPCHLGDPDPALKRVGGVIPEVFADQWLLVHRDLRALPRVRAVMDAVVELFQRERSLLEGRRVRT
;
A
#
# COMPACT_ATOMS: atom_id res chain seq x y z
N ARG A 1 -13.84 17.27 18.59
CA ARG A 1 -14.74 16.09 18.54
C ARG A 1 -15.48 16.15 17.20
N ALA A 2 -14.89 15.61 16.14
CA ALA A 2 -15.58 15.48 14.86
C ALA A 2 -16.47 14.24 14.94
N THR A 3 -17.75 14.39 14.62
CA THR A 3 -18.73 13.31 14.50
C THR A 3 -18.14 12.28 13.55
N GLN A 4 -17.85 11.08 14.04
CA GLN A 4 -17.23 10.02 13.24
C GLN A 4 -18.29 9.48 12.28
N ALA A 5 -18.44 10.14 11.13
CA ALA A 5 -19.21 9.56 10.04
C ALA A 5 -18.63 8.18 9.74
N PRO A 6 -19.46 7.16 9.53
CA PRO A 6 -18.95 5.82 9.25
C PRO A 6 -18.08 5.89 7.99
N LEU A 7 -16.84 5.39 8.06
CA LEU A 7 -15.82 5.55 7.00
C LEU A 7 -16.32 5.10 5.62
N VAL A 8 -17.26 4.14 5.59
CA VAL A 8 -17.94 3.65 4.39
C VAL A 8 -18.63 4.77 3.57
N ALA A 9 -19.08 5.84 4.24
CA ALA A 9 -19.80 6.96 3.62
C ALA A 9 -18.87 8.08 3.11
N LEU A 10 -17.58 8.06 3.46
CA LEU A 10 -16.61 9.03 2.96
C LEU A 10 -16.25 8.74 1.49
N PRO A 11 -15.72 9.72 0.73
CA PRO A 11 -15.18 9.46 -0.60
C PRO A 11 -13.98 8.52 -0.52
N TRP A 12 -13.92 7.54 -1.43
CA TRP A 12 -12.82 6.59 -1.55
C TRP A 12 -12.08 6.75 -2.86
N ILE A 13 -10.78 6.51 -2.76
CA ILE A 13 -9.83 6.49 -3.86
C ILE A 13 -9.34 5.04 -3.97
N GLY A 14 -9.33 4.51 -5.19
CA GLY A 14 -8.87 3.14 -5.42
C GLY A 14 -8.46 2.92 -6.87
N PHE A 15 -8.22 1.67 -7.21
CA PHE A 15 -7.84 1.33 -8.58
C PHE A 15 -9.05 1.23 -9.53
N GLU A 16 -8.77 1.30 -10.83
CA GLU A 16 -9.69 0.83 -11.87
C GLU A 16 -9.97 -0.68 -11.77
N ASP A 17 -11.09 -1.12 -12.35
CA ASP A 17 -11.69 -2.46 -12.14
C ASP A 17 -10.74 -3.63 -12.46
N ASP A 18 -9.76 -3.45 -13.36
CA ASP A 18 -8.78 -4.49 -13.73
C ASP A 18 -7.79 -4.88 -12.61
N HIS A 19 -7.80 -4.17 -11.48
CA HIS A 19 -6.87 -4.39 -10.37
C HIS A 19 -7.50 -5.08 -9.15
N LEU A 20 -8.66 -5.74 -9.29
CA LEU A 20 -9.28 -6.54 -8.21
C LEU A 20 -8.41 -7.70 -7.68
N ARG A 21 -7.27 -7.97 -8.32
CA ARG A 21 -6.23 -8.89 -7.82
C ARG A 21 -5.45 -8.32 -6.65
N MET A 22 -5.46 -6.99 -6.45
CA MET A 22 -4.79 -6.34 -5.33
C MET A 22 -5.61 -6.52 -4.05
N PRO A 23 -5.07 -7.14 -2.99
CA PRO A 23 -5.83 -7.43 -1.76
C PRO A 23 -6.49 -6.19 -1.14
N GLY A 24 -5.79 -5.05 -1.15
CA GLY A 24 -6.31 -3.78 -0.60
C GLY A 24 -7.50 -3.22 -1.36
N GLN A 25 -7.51 -3.37 -2.69
CA GLN A 25 -8.64 -2.93 -3.52
C GLN A 25 -9.87 -3.80 -3.27
N ARG A 26 -9.68 -5.12 -3.19
CA ARG A 26 -10.75 -6.08 -2.90
C ARG A 26 -11.36 -5.81 -1.53
N TRP A 27 -10.53 -5.69 -0.49
CA TRP A 27 -10.98 -5.37 0.86
C TRP A 27 -11.80 -4.08 0.90
N MET A 28 -11.35 -3.03 0.21
CA MET A 28 -12.06 -1.75 0.16
C MET A 28 -13.44 -1.88 -0.53
N GLN A 29 -13.53 -2.62 -1.64
CA GLN A 29 -14.82 -2.83 -2.29
C GLN A 29 -15.77 -3.67 -1.43
N ASP A 30 -15.28 -4.73 -0.79
CA ASP A 30 -16.08 -5.58 0.10
C ASP A 30 -16.58 -4.78 1.32
N TYR A 31 -15.71 -3.97 1.94
CA TYR A 31 -16.07 -3.05 3.02
C TYR A 31 -17.15 -2.05 2.62
N ARG A 32 -17.22 -1.70 1.33
CA ARG A 32 -18.20 -0.75 0.77
C ARG A 32 -19.39 -1.40 0.06
N GLY A 33 -19.59 -2.71 0.23
CA GLY A 33 -20.70 -3.42 -0.40
C GLY A 33 -20.67 -3.38 -1.93
N GLY A 34 -19.48 -3.46 -2.53
CA GLY A 34 -19.27 -3.45 -3.97
C GLY A 34 -19.30 -2.07 -4.64
N ARG A 35 -19.42 -0.98 -3.85
CA ARG A 35 -19.37 0.38 -4.42
C ARG A 35 -17.98 0.69 -4.97
N ARG A 36 -17.94 1.20 -6.20
CA ARG A 36 -16.71 1.70 -6.82
C ARG A 36 -16.19 2.95 -6.12
N PRO A 37 -14.87 3.15 -6.05
CA PRO A 37 -14.29 4.39 -5.54
C PRO A 37 -14.64 5.56 -6.48
N GLU A 38 -14.83 6.73 -5.89
CA GLU A 38 -15.18 7.98 -6.56
C GLU A 38 -14.00 8.49 -7.41
N ILE A 39 -12.77 8.34 -6.93
CA ILE A 39 -11.55 8.62 -7.67
C ILE A 39 -10.84 7.31 -7.99
N ARG A 40 -10.42 7.14 -9.25
CA ARG A 40 -9.73 5.94 -9.74
C ARG A 40 -8.39 6.27 -10.34
N GLY A 41 -7.41 5.41 -10.08
CA GLY A 41 -6.09 5.45 -10.69
C GLY A 41 -5.59 4.07 -11.08
N ASN A 42 -4.42 4.02 -11.73
CA ASN A 42 -3.82 2.79 -12.23
C ASN A 42 -2.49 2.43 -11.55
N ASN A 43 -2.03 3.23 -10.59
CA ASN A 43 -0.81 2.97 -9.84
C ASN A 43 -0.85 3.60 -8.44
N TRP A 44 0.01 3.10 -7.55
CA TRP A 44 0.06 3.53 -6.16
C TRP A 44 0.39 5.01 -5.96
N LEU A 45 1.23 5.60 -6.82
CA LEU A 45 1.63 7.00 -6.69
C LEU A 45 0.46 7.95 -6.99
N VAL A 46 -0.39 7.61 -7.97
CA VAL A 46 -1.61 8.37 -8.27
C VAL A 46 -2.60 8.32 -7.11
N LEU A 47 -2.82 7.13 -6.52
CA LEU A 47 -3.69 6.98 -5.36
C LEU A 47 -3.15 7.75 -4.14
N HIS A 48 -1.84 7.67 -3.91
CA HIS A 48 -1.16 8.41 -2.85
C HIS A 48 -1.34 9.92 -3.02
N GLU A 49 -1.05 10.47 -4.20
CA GLU A 49 -1.17 11.91 -4.45
C GLU A 49 -2.62 12.41 -4.37
N ALA A 50 -3.57 11.64 -4.89
CA ALA A 50 -5.00 11.97 -4.76
C ALA A 50 -5.45 11.99 -3.29
N THR A 51 -4.93 11.07 -2.47
CA THR A 51 -5.20 11.04 -1.02
C THR A 51 -4.58 12.25 -0.34
N ARG A 52 -3.30 12.54 -0.66
CA ARG A 52 -2.52 13.66 -0.14
C ARG A 52 -3.17 15.01 -0.45
N SER A 53 -3.79 15.12 -1.62
CA SER A 53 -4.53 16.30 -2.08
C SER A 53 -5.94 16.43 -1.47
N GLY A 54 -6.33 15.54 -0.54
CA GLY A 54 -7.62 15.60 0.15
C GLY A 54 -8.78 14.98 -0.63
N GLY A 55 -8.52 14.13 -1.62
CA GLY A 55 -9.54 13.49 -2.45
C GLY A 55 -10.40 12.43 -1.74
N GLY A 56 -9.98 11.98 -0.55
CA GLY A 56 -10.72 10.99 0.23
C GLY A 56 -9.82 9.97 0.93
N LEU A 57 -10.38 8.79 1.22
CA LEU A 57 -9.70 7.67 1.84
C LEU A 57 -9.11 6.71 0.80
N ALA A 58 -7.94 6.16 1.07
CA ALA A 58 -7.35 5.09 0.27
C ALA A 58 -6.77 4.00 1.17
N VAL A 59 -6.81 2.75 0.69
CA VAL A 59 -5.98 1.68 1.24
C VAL A 59 -4.62 1.78 0.55
N LEU A 60 -3.58 2.22 1.27
CA LEU A 60 -2.22 2.38 0.75
C LEU A 60 -1.25 1.39 1.41
N PRO A 61 -0.16 0.98 0.73
CA PRO A 61 0.94 0.29 1.38
C PRO A 61 1.50 1.15 2.52
N CYS A 62 1.76 0.53 3.68
CA CYS A 62 2.22 1.23 4.88
C CYS A 62 3.51 2.03 4.61
N HIS A 63 4.46 1.45 3.90
CA HIS A 63 5.72 2.10 3.53
C HIS A 63 5.58 3.29 2.58
N LEU A 64 4.43 3.43 1.92
CA LEU A 64 4.12 4.58 1.06
C LEU A 64 3.35 5.65 1.84
N GLY A 65 2.35 5.25 2.64
CA GLY A 65 1.48 6.19 3.35
C GLY A 65 2.06 6.74 4.66
N ASP A 66 2.64 5.88 5.51
CA ASP A 66 3.08 6.28 6.87
C ASP A 66 4.20 7.34 6.89
N PRO A 67 5.18 7.33 5.95
CA PRO A 67 6.22 8.35 5.94
C PRO A 67 5.71 9.75 5.57
N ASP A 68 4.58 9.86 4.87
CA ASP A 68 4.06 11.14 4.39
C ASP A 68 3.39 11.95 5.53
N PRO A 69 3.95 13.11 5.94
CA PRO A 69 3.38 13.94 7.01
C PRO A 69 2.02 14.59 6.67
N ALA A 70 1.64 14.67 5.39
CA ALA A 70 0.35 15.19 4.94
C ALA A 70 -0.75 14.12 5.00
N LEU A 71 -0.38 12.86 5.18
CA LEU A 71 -1.31 11.75 5.33
C LEU A 71 -1.46 11.36 6.79
N LYS A 72 -2.63 10.83 7.12
CA LYS A 72 -2.91 10.26 8.43
C LYS A 72 -3.47 8.85 8.26
N ARG A 73 -2.81 7.88 8.88
CA ARG A 73 -3.31 6.52 8.97
C ARG A 73 -4.66 6.49 9.69
N VAL A 74 -5.64 5.83 9.09
CA VAL A 74 -6.95 5.59 9.68
C VAL A 74 -7.01 4.12 10.12
N GLY A 75 -7.07 3.88 11.43
CA GLY A 75 -7.12 2.53 11.99
C GLY A 75 -5.78 1.80 12.00
N GLY A 76 -5.81 0.49 12.24
CA GLY A 76 -4.64 -0.39 12.26
C GLY A 76 -4.25 -0.94 10.88
N VAL A 77 -3.23 -1.80 10.85
CA VAL A 77 -2.97 -2.64 9.66
C VAL A 77 -4.16 -3.59 9.46
N ILE A 78 -4.59 -3.74 8.20
CA ILE A 78 -5.68 -4.64 7.82
C ILE A 78 -5.09 -6.06 7.67
N PRO A 79 -5.45 -7.04 8.52
CA PRO A 79 -4.81 -8.36 8.53
C PRO A 79 -4.94 -9.13 7.21
N GLU A 80 -6.04 -8.93 6.47
CA GLU A 80 -6.32 -9.60 5.20
C GLU A 80 -5.59 -8.96 4.01
N VAL A 81 -4.97 -7.78 4.21
CA VAL A 81 -4.32 -7.00 3.15
C VAL A 81 -2.81 -7.06 3.34
N PHE A 82 -2.21 -8.10 2.80
CA PHE A 82 -0.76 -8.26 2.72
C PHE A 82 -0.34 -8.67 1.31
N ALA A 83 0.91 -8.44 0.97
CA ALA A 83 1.48 -8.82 -0.31
C ALA A 83 2.90 -9.34 -0.12
N ASP A 84 3.16 -10.54 -0.62
CA ASP A 84 4.50 -11.11 -0.64
C ASP A 84 5.41 -10.32 -1.59
N GLN A 85 6.63 -10.06 -1.16
CA GLN A 85 7.65 -9.38 -1.95
C GLN A 85 8.68 -10.41 -2.42
N TRP A 86 8.84 -10.51 -3.74
CA TRP A 86 9.69 -11.52 -4.37
C TRP A 86 10.86 -10.85 -5.09
N LEU A 87 12.08 -11.32 -4.80
CA LEU A 87 13.27 -10.97 -5.58
C LEU A 87 13.52 -12.06 -6.61
N LEU A 88 13.19 -11.79 -7.88
CA LEU A 88 13.41 -12.71 -8.99
C LEU A 88 14.72 -12.39 -9.70
N VAL A 89 15.53 -13.41 -9.95
CA VAL A 89 16.79 -13.30 -10.68
C VAL A 89 16.91 -14.48 -11.64
N HIS A 90 17.33 -14.20 -12.88
CA HIS A 90 17.57 -15.27 -13.85
C HIS A 90 18.62 -16.24 -13.32
N ARG A 91 18.36 -17.55 -13.42
CA ARG A 91 19.22 -18.62 -12.88
C ARG A 91 20.68 -18.44 -13.27
N ASP A 92 20.94 -18.14 -14.54
CA ASP A 92 22.31 -18.04 -15.08
C ASP A 92 23.06 -16.79 -14.59
N LEU A 93 22.34 -15.76 -14.16
CA LEU A 93 22.92 -14.51 -13.68
C LEU A 93 23.14 -14.52 -12.17
N ARG A 94 22.40 -15.35 -11.42
CA ARG A 94 22.42 -15.39 -9.94
C ARG A 94 23.82 -15.62 -9.34
N ALA A 95 24.69 -16.33 -10.06
CA ALA A 95 26.05 -16.61 -9.59
C ALA A 95 27.07 -15.51 -9.89
N LEU A 96 26.74 -14.54 -10.77
CA LEU A 96 27.67 -13.47 -11.12
C LEU A 96 27.93 -12.57 -9.91
N PRO A 97 29.20 -12.25 -9.56
CA PRO A 97 29.52 -11.49 -8.36
C PRO A 97 28.76 -10.16 -8.22
N ARG A 98 28.67 -9.39 -9.30
CA ARG A 98 27.92 -8.11 -9.32
C ARG A 98 26.41 -8.28 -9.07
N VAL A 99 25.83 -9.37 -9.54
CA VAL A 99 24.40 -9.67 -9.35
C VAL A 99 24.16 -10.07 -7.90
N ARG A 100 25.01 -10.96 -7.37
CA ARG A 100 24.95 -11.36 -5.96
C ARG A 100 25.08 -10.16 -5.02
N ALA A 101 26.02 -9.25 -5.29
CA ALA A 101 26.19 -8.04 -4.48
C ALA A 101 24.90 -7.20 -4.41
N VAL A 102 24.20 -7.01 -5.53
CA VAL A 102 22.91 -6.30 -5.54
C VAL A 102 21.82 -7.09 -4.84
N MET A 103 21.76 -8.41 -5.04
CA MET A 103 20.79 -9.26 -4.34
C MET A 103 20.93 -9.16 -2.83
N ASP A 104 22.16 -9.27 -2.32
CA ASP A 104 22.45 -9.20 -0.89
C ASP A 104 22.06 -7.81 -0.33
N ALA A 105 22.38 -6.73 -1.04
CA ALA A 105 22.01 -5.37 -0.65
C ALA A 105 20.48 -5.14 -0.63
N VAL A 106 19.74 -5.69 -1.60
CA VAL A 106 18.27 -5.59 -1.64
C VAL A 106 17.66 -6.39 -0.49
N VAL A 107 18.16 -7.61 -0.22
CA VAL A 107 17.68 -8.43 0.91
C VAL A 107 17.93 -7.71 2.23
N GLU A 108 19.12 -7.15 2.43
CA GLU A 108 19.46 -6.40 3.64
C GLU A 108 18.54 -5.17 3.82
N LEU A 109 18.28 -4.42 2.74
CA LEU A 109 17.35 -3.29 2.76
C LEU A 109 15.95 -3.72 3.22
N PHE A 110 15.41 -4.81 2.66
CA PHE A 110 14.07 -5.31 3.04
C PHE A 110 14.02 -5.79 4.49
N GLN A 111 15.08 -6.43 4.99
CA GLN A 111 15.15 -6.82 6.40
C GLN A 111 15.22 -5.61 7.33
N ARG A 112 16.00 -4.59 6.97
CA ARG A 112 16.11 -3.35 7.74
C ARG A 112 14.79 -2.57 7.78
N GLU A 113 14.09 -2.49 6.65
CA GLU A 113 12.81 -1.76 6.54
C GLU A 113 11.58 -2.59 6.91
N ARG A 114 11.77 -3.82 7.40
CA ARG A 114 10.69 -4.77 7.71
C ARG A 114 9.58 -4.19 8.57
N SER A 115 9.93 -3.41 9.60
CA SER A 115 8.94 -2.78 10.48
C SER A 115 8.07 -1.74 9.76
N LEU A 116 8.61 -1.04 8.76
CA LEU A 116 7.84 -0.10 7.95
C LEU A 116 6.99 -0.84 6.90
N LEU A 117 7.59 -1.82 6.22
CA LEU A 117 6.91 -2.64 5.21
C LEU A 117 5.70 -3.38 5.79
N GLU A 118 5.83 -3.93 7.00
CA GLU A 118 4.77 -4.65 7.72
C GLU A 118 3.84 -3.71 8.51
N GLY A 119 4.00 -2.39 8.41
CA GLY A 119 3.12 -1.40 9.04
C GLY A 119 3.20 -1.33 10.57
N ARG A 120 4.28 -1.85 11.17
CA ARG A 120 4.53 -1.78 12.62
C ARG A 120 5.11 -0.44 13.06
N ARG A 121 5.71 0.33 12.13
CA ARG A 121 6.22 1.67 12.39
C ARG A 121 5.11 2.69 12.19
N VAL A 122 4.30 2.92 13.22
CA VAL A 122 3.25 3.95 13.19
C VAL A 122 3.86 5.29 13.62
N ARG A 123 3.64 6.34 12.83
CA ARG A 123 3.96 7.70 13.24
C ARG A 123 2.85 8.18 14.19
N THR A 124 3.24 8.57 15.42
CA THR A 124 2.32 9.13 16.43
C THR A 124 1.88 10.54 16.03
#